data_AF-A0A9Q1ERW4-F1
#
_entry.id   AF-A0A9Q1ERW4-F1
#
_cell.length_a   1.000
_cell.length_b   1.000
_cell.length_c   1.000
_cell.angle_alpha   90.00
_cell.angle_beta   90.00
_cell.angle_gamma   90.00
#
_symmetry.space_group_name_H-M   'P 1'
#
loop_
_entity.id
_entity.type
_entity.pdbx_description
1 polymer ?
#
loop_
_entity_poly.entity_id
_entity_poly.type
_entity_poly.pdbx_seq_one_letter_code
_entity_poly.pdbx_strand_id
1 'polypeptide(L)'
;MLMSWCQRSDAVSAKSVYFWSLFQRKSPIHSSGLCLSGHLTTESMSPSGSPRFFSEKEVARHCTKDSCWVLLGTRVYDVTGFLRMHPGGEALILRRSGTDISREMDGPPHRHSENARRWMEQYYIGELDRDSAQDRQTLRERRKTPEHMREEELSAASLCSKVDPETDLVDWEKPLAWQVGHLGEKYDTWVHQPVDRPIRLFQSPLMEASTKTSWYMVPMVWMPLVFYLSWYCYNTLAQEQTRVFLTTEYSFLVHKYAFPLFFVLGMFLWSFIEYCIHRFVFHMRPPAHNYYLITIHFLLHGQHHKSPFDGSRLVFPPGLASPVVGGFYLLIRQLFPEAVGLSLFVGGLCGYVAYDMIHYYLHYGSPQKGSYMYGLKAYHVKHHFEHQRAAPQLSAALAGNGGGIIVCWVDSGMMWGGVGPWARRRSLKGKGEAEHRRIGGRRLLPRLSGDVL
;
A
#
# COMPACT_ATOMS: atom_id res chain seq x y z
N MET A 1 -69.36 8.86 -11.27
CA MET A 1 -70.32 8.46 -10.23
C MET A 1 -70.00 7.04 -9.83
N LEU A 2 -69.34 6.88 -8.69
CA LEU A 2 -69.90 6.21 -7.49
C LEU A 2 -70.12 4.72 -7.73
N MET A 3 -69.12 3.92 -7.33
CA MET A 3 -69.17 3.08 -6.12
C MET A 3 -70.12 1.89 -6.27
N SER A 4 -69.58 0.67 -6.35
CA SER A 4 -69.79 -0.35 -5.30
C SER A 4 -69.15 -1.70 -5.67
N TRP A 5 -68.29 -2.18 -4.77
CA TRP A 5 -68.10 -3.57 -4.34
C TRP A 5 -67.67 -4.66 -5.33
N CYS A 6 -66.43 -5.16 -5.15
CA CYS A 6 -66.21 -6.59 -4.97
C CYS A 6 -64.99 -6.84 -4.05
N GLN A 7 -65.12 -7.85 -3.21
CA GLN A 7 -64.17 -8.31 -2.19
C GLN A 7 -62.98 -9.09 -2.77
N ARG A 8 -61.84 -8.96 -2.09
CA ARG A 8 -60.74 -9.93 -1.90
C ARG A 8 -60.04 -10.55 -3.12
N SER A 9 -58.83 -10.05 -3.39
CA SER A 9 -57.58 -10.71 -3.87
C SER A 9 -56.77 -9.58 -4.59
N ASP A 10 -55.57 -9.15 -4.20
CA ASP A 10 -54.30 -9.88 -4.21
C ASP A 10 -53.15 -9.01 -3.65
N ALA A 11 -52.15 -9.72 -3.11
CA ALA A 11 -50.72 -9.51 -3.30
C ALA A 11 -49.91 -8.34 -2.67
N VAL A 12 -48.91 -8.79 -1.88
CA VAL A 12 -47.49 -8.39 -1.89
C VAL A 12 -47.18 -6.89 -1.81
N SER A 13 -47.02 -6.38 -0.58
CA SER A 13 -46.44 -5.06 -0.32
C SER A 13 -44.95 -5.16 0.00
N ALA A 14 -44.15 -4.76 -1.00
CA ALA A 14 -42.96 -3.92 -0.92
C ALA A 14 -42.09 -3.99 0.37
N LYS A 15 -41.08 -4.87 0.35
CA LYS A 15 -39.80 -4.67 1.05
C LYS A 15 -38.66 -4.74 0.05
N SER A 16 -38.34 -3.63 -0.63
CA SER A 16 -37.07 -3.47 -1.34
C SER A 16 -36.82 -2.03 -1.80
N VAL A 17 -36.89 -1.03 -0.92
CA VAL A 17 -36.34 0.32 -1.21
C VAL A 17 -35.86 0.98 0.09
N TYR A 18 -34.82 0.42 0.73
CA TYR A 18 -34.05 1.13 1.77
C TYR A 18 -32.62 0.58 1.79
N PHE A 19 -31.84 0.86 0.73
CA PHE A 19 -30.39 0.65 0.74
C PHE A 19 -29.61 1.73 -0.02
N TRP A 20 -30.26 2.84 -0.39
CA TRP A 20 -29.70 3.86 -1.27
C TRP A 20 -29.98 5.30 -0.79
N SER A 21 -29.80 5.58 0.51
CA SER A 21 -29.94 6.96 1.03
C SER A 21 -28.93 7.40 2.10
N LEU A 22 -27.76 6.76 2.20
CA LEU A 22 -26.72 7.16 3.18
C LEU A 22 -25.44 7.74 2.58
N PHE A 23 -25.42 8.07 1.28
CA PHE A 23 -24.24 8.61 0.60
C PHE A 23 -24.51 9.87 -0.21
N GLN A 24 -25.29 10.83 0.31
CA GLN A 24 -25.29 12.21 -0.20
C GLN A 24 -25.56 13.23 0.91
N ARG A 25 -24.51 13.68 1.60
CA ARG A 25 -24.45 15.03 2.17
C ARG A 25 -23.25 15.75 1.57
N LYS A 26 -23.45 16.36 0.40
CA LYS A 26 -22.63 17.47 -0.08
C LYS A 26 -23.35 18.76 0.30
N SER A 27 -22.71 19.59 1.11
CA SER A 27 -23.15 20.96 1.36
C SER A 27 -23.02 21.79 0.07
N PRO A 28 -24.02 22.59 -0.33
CA PRO A 28 -23.90 23.47 -1.48
C PRO A 28 -23.24 24.80 -1.07
N ILE A 29 -22.16 25.18 -1.73
CA ILE A 29 -21.62 26.54 -1.67
C ILE A 29 -22.27 27.33 -2.80
N HIS A 30 -23.12 28.28 -2.44
CA HIS A 30 -23.72 29.25 -3.35
C HIS A 30 -22.65 30.24 -3.85
N SER A 31 -22.61 30.44 -5.17
CA SER A 31 -21.96 31.59 -5.79
C SER A 31 -22.90 32.80 -5.73
N SER A 32 -22.44 33.90 -5.15
CA SER A 32 -23.03 35.22 -5.38
C SER A 32 -21.89 36.23 -5.32
N GLY A 33 -21.55 36.79 -6.48
CA GLY A 33 -20.63 37.89 -6.61
C GLY A 33 -21.28 39.18 -6.12
N LEU A 34 -20.50 39.97 -5.39
CA LEU A 34 -20.72 41.39 -5.21
C LEU A 34 -19.35 42.04 -5.06
N CYS A 35 -19.04 42.86 -6.06
CA CYS A 35 -17.87 43.70 -6.16
C CYS A 35 -18.06 44.92 -5.24
N LEU A 36 -17.18 45.11 -4.27
CA LEU A 36 -17.05 46.37 -3.54
C LEU A 36 -15.56 46.64 -3.32
N SER A 37 -15.12 47.71 -3.98
CA SER A 37 -13.77 48.27 -3.94
C SER A 37 -13.46 48.76 -2.52
N GLY A 38 -12.36 48.29 -1.95
CA GLY A 38 -11.82 48.75 -0.68
C GLY A 38 -10.33 48.52 -0.66
N HIS A 39 -9.56 49.60 -0.84
CA HIS A 39 -8.12 49.64 -0.63
C HIS A 39 -7.78 49.11 0.78
N LEU A 40 -7.09 47.97 0.84
CA LEU A 40 -6.36 47.53 2.03
C LEU A 40 -4.93 47.26 1.58
N THR A 41 -4.05 48.10 2.10
CA THR A 41 -2.59 48.00 2.02
C THR A 41 -2.15 46.61 2.44
N THR A 42 -1.57 45.85 1.50
CA THR A 42 -0.87 44.60 1.78
C THR A 42 0.44 44.92 2.50
N GLU A 43 0.44 44.88 3.83
CA GLU A 43 1.67 44.69 4.58
C GLU A 43 2.16 43.25 4.35
N SER A 44 3.26 43.14 3.62
CA SER A 44 3.99 41.92 3.38
C SER A 44 4.67 41.46 4.67
N MET A 45 4.10 40.47 5.36
CA MET A 45 4.79 39.76 6.44
C MET A 45 5.63 38.62 5.85
N SER A 46 6.95 38.82 5.84
CA SER A 46 7.97 37.82 5.50
C SER A 46 8.01 36.70 6.57
N PRO A 47 8.13 35.40 6.23
CA PRO A 47 8.23 34.35 7.23
C PRO A 47 9.70 34.08 7.60
N SER A 48 10.13 34.62 8.74
CA SER A 48 11.21 34.06 9.55
C SER A 48 10.56 33.06 10.53
N GLY A 49 11.00 31.80 10.58
CA GLY A 49 10.24 30.74 11.25
C GLY A 49 11.06 29.95 12.27
N SER A 50 11.03 30.35 13.53
CA SER A 50 11.36 29.48 14.67
C SER A 50 10.28 28.39 14.82
N PRO A 51 10.60 27.22 15.41
CA PRO A 51 9.58 26.19 15.68
C PRO A 51 8.44 26.78 16.51
N ARG A 52 7.19 26.47 16.14
CA ARG A 52 6.02 26.86 16.92
C ARG A 52 6.04 26.09 18.24
N PHE A 53 5.69 26.77 19.32
CA PHE A 53 5.61 26.17 20.66
C PHE A 53 4.14 26.05 21.07
N PHE A 54 3.78 24.88 21.61
CA PHE A 54 2.41 24.56 22.03
C PHE A 54 2.38 24.16 23.51
N SER A 55 1.34 24.55 24.23
CA SER A 55 1.17 24.11 25.63
C SER A 55 0.55 22.71 25.70
N GLU A 56 0.81 21.94 26.77
CA GLU A 56 0.17 20.63 26.97
C GLU A 56 -1.37 20.72 26.96
N LYS A 57 -1.93 21.81 27.51
CA LYS A 57 -3.37 22.06 27.53
C LYS A 57 -3.93 22.28 26.13
N GLU A 58 -3.16 22.90 25.25
CA GLU A 58 -3.54 23.10 23.85
C GLU A 58 -3.56 21.77 23.12
N VAL A 59 -2.46 21.00 23.22
CA VAL A 59 -2.36 19.68 22.58
C VAL A 59 -3.47 18.74 23.05
N ALA A 60 -3.81 18.76 24.35
CA ALA A 60 -4.89 17.94 24.92
C ALA A 60 -6.29 18.27 24.36
N ARG A 61 -6.51 19.46 23.80
CA ARG A 61 -7.80 19.83 23.17
C ARG A 61 -7.99 19.15 21.81
N HIS A 62 -6.91 18.74 21.17
CA HIS A 62 -6.94 18.05 19.88
C HIS A 62 -7.08 16.54 20.09
N CYS A 63 -8.27 16.12 20.56
CA CYS A 63 -8.60 14.74 20.93
C CYS A 63 -9.81 14.13 20.19
N THR A 64 -10.14 14.67 19.03
CA THR A 64 -11.32 14.26 18.23
C THR A 64 -10.91 13.74 16.85
N LYS A 65 -11.85 13.12 16.13
CA LYS A 65 -11.61 12.62 14.76
C LYS A 65 -11.22 13.70 13.76
N ASP A 66 -11.77 14.90 13.96
CA ASP A 66 -11.54 16.04 13.07
C ASP A 66 -10.37 16.90 13.56
N SER A 67 -9.78 16.57 14.72
CA SER A 67 -8.64 17.25 15.29
C SER A 67 -7.94 16.36 16.32
N CYS A 68 -6.88 15.66 15.92
CA CYS A 68 -6.17 14.65 16.70
C CYS A 68 -4.66 14.91 16.68
N TRP A 69 -4.12 15.36 17.80
CA TRP A 69 -2.68 15.56 17.97
C TRP A 69 -2.08 14.52 18.92
N VAL A 70 -0.79 14.24 18.77
CA VAL A 70 -0.04 13.33 19.65
C VAL A 70 1.33 13.91 19.96
N LEU A 71 1.92 13.49 21.08
CA LEU A 71 3.26 13.90 21.49
C LEU A 71 4.26 12.75 21.31
N LEU A 72 5.48 13.07 20.90
CA LEU A 72 6.62 12.17 20.97
C LEU A 72 7.75 12.90 21.71
N GLY A 73 7.84 12.69 23.03
CA GLY A 73 8.75 13.45 23.88
C GLY A 73 8.35 14.93 23.95
N THR A 74 9.12 15.81 23.30
CA THR A 74 8.82 17.25 23.21
C THR A 74 8.13 17.64 21.90
N ARG A 75 8.09 16.76 20.91
CA ARG A 75 7.58 17.09 19.58
C ARG A 75 6.08 16.88 19.49
N VAL A 76 5.40 17.79 18.81
CA VAL A 76 3.95 17.79 18.60
C VAL A 76 3.63 17.42 17.14
N TYR A 77 2.71 16.48 16.96
CA TYR A 77 2.32 15.97 15.64
C TYR A 77 0.81 16.05 15.44
N ASP A 78 0.38 16.58 14.29
CA ASP A 78 -1.02 16.55 13.86
C ASP A 78 -1.29 15.32 12.99
N VAL A 79 -1.86 14.28 13.61
CA VAL A 79 -2.14 12.99 12.96
C VAL A 79 -3.59 12.88 12.51
N THR A 80 -4.34 13.99 12.47
CA THR A 80 -5.77 14.01 12.09
C THR A 80 -6.00 13.33 10.74
N GLY A 81 -5.20 13.67 9.73
CA GLY A 81 -5.29 13.07 8.39
C GLY A 81 -4.91 11.59 8.37
N PHE A 82 -3.99 11.17 9.25
CA PHE A 82 -3.45 9.81 9.31
C PHE A 82 -4.37 8.81 10.01
N LEU A 83 -5.32 9.26 10.82
CA LEU A 83 -6.20 8.40 11.62
C LEU A 83 -6.80 7.22 10.86
N ARG A 84 -7.35 7.47 9.67
CA ARG A 84 -8.02 6.45 8.83
C ARG A 84 -7.02 5.52 8.12
N MET A 85 -5.80 5.99 7.97
CA MET A 85 -4.69 5.32 7.30
C MET A 85 -3.90 4.42 8.25
N HIS A 86 -4.07 4.59 9.57
CA HIS A 86 -3.35 3.83 10.58
C HIS A 86 -3.63 2.31 10.52
N PRO A 87 -2.60 1.44 10.47
CA PRO A 87 -2.76 -0.01 10.33
C PRO A 87 -3.43 -0.68 11.53
N GLY A 88 -3.16 -0.16 12.73
CA GLY A 88 -3.82 -0.62 13.96
C GLY A 88 -5.26 -0.11 14.12
N GLY A 89 -5.74 0.69 13.17
CA GLY A 89 -7.05 1.32 13.19
C GLY A 89 -7.05 2.67 13.92
N GLU A 90 -8.00 3.51 13.52
CA GLU A 90 -8.24 4.86 14.04
C GLU A 90 -8.43 4.86 15.58
N ALA A 91 -9.14 3.85 16.11
CA ALA A 91 -9.49 3.78 17.52
C ALA A 91 -8.28 3.71 18.47
N LEU A 92 -7.13 3.20 18.00
CA LEU A 92 -5.92 3.14 18.83
C LEU A 92 -5.30 4.53 19.00
N ILE A 93 -5.21 5.30 17.93
CA ILE A 93 -4.66 6.67 17.99
C ILE A 93 -5.61 7.58 18.77
N LEU A 94 -6.91 7.51 18.52
CA LEU A 94 -7.90 8.34 19.25
C LEU A 94 -7.89 8.12 20.76
N ARG A 95 -7.56 6.90 21.24
CA ARG A 95 -7.44 6.63 22.68
C ARG A 95 -6.22 7.30 23.33
N ARG A 96 -5.27 7.75 22.51
CA ARG A 96 -3.99 8.35 22.91
C ARG A 96 -3.83 9.78 22.39
N SER A 97 -4.86 10.34 21.76
CA SER A 97 -4.84 11.72 21.29
C SER A 97 -4.67 12.69 22.47
N GLY A 98 -3.86 13.72 22.28
CA GLY A 98 -3.50 14.67 23.32
C GLY A 98 -2.46 14.16 24.32
N THR A 99 -1.86 12.98 24.10
CA THR A 99 -0.90 12.36 25.04
C THR A 99 0.41 11.96 24.35
N ASP A 100 1.44 11.66 25.16
CA ASP A 100 2.73 11.14 24.70
C ASP A 100 2.63 9.66 24.33
N ILE A 101 3.00 9.35 23.08
CA ILE A 101 2.96 8.02 22.48
C ILE A 101 4.35 7.38 22.36
N SER A 102 5.37 7.91 23.01
CA SER A 102 6.75 7.38 22.95
C SER A 102 6.81 5.89 23.32
N ARG A 103 6.01 5.46 24.30
CA ARG A 103 5.96 4.04 24.70
C ARG A 103 5.28 3.19 23.63
N GLU A 104 4.22 3.68 23.02
CA GLU A 104 3.47 2.99 21.96
C GLU A 104 4.28 2.85 20.66
N MET A 105 5.20 3.78 20.37
CA MET A 105 6.10 3.67 19.22
C MET A 105 7.04 2.47 19.33
N ASP A 106 7.52 2.17 20.55
CA ASP A 106 8.40 1.03 20.83
C ASP A 106 7.65 -0.25 21.24
N GLY A 107 6.34 -0.14 21.51
CA GLY A 107 5.43 -1.24 21.83
C GLY A 107 5.38 -1.57 23.34
N PRO A 108 4.42 -2.43 23.77
CA PRO A 108 3.51 -3.30 22.99
C PRO A 108 2.27 -2.58 22.39
N PRO A 109 1.57 -3.15 21.37
CA PRO A 109 1.62 -4.54 20.90
C PRO A 109 2.62 -4.85 19.78
N HIS A 110 3.18 -3.85 19.09
CA HIS A 110 4.25 -4.02 18.11
C HIS A 110 5.15 -2.79 18.12
N ARG A 111 6.40 -2.97 17.72
CA ARG A 111 7.36 -1.88 17.55
C ARG A 111 7.22 -1.31 16.14
N HIS A 112 7.11 0.00 16.01
CA HIS A 112 7.04 0.67 14.72
C HIS A 112 8.39 0.60 13.99
N SER A 113 8.37 0.49 12.67
CA SER A 113 9.57 0.43 11.82
C SER A 113 10.26 1.79 11.70
N GLU A 114 11.50 1.81 11.23
CA GLU A 114 12.21 3.07 10.94
C GLU A 114 11.50 3.88 9.85
N ASN A 115 10.87 3.21 8.86
CA ASN A 115 10.05 3.89 7.86
C ASN A 115 8.81 4.53 8.48
N ALA A 116 8.16 3.88 9.45
CA ALA A 116 7.02 4.45 10.17
C ALA A 116 7.44 5.67 11.01
N ARG A 117 8.61 5.62 11.68
CA ARG A 117 9.16 6.78 12.41
C ARG A 117 9.46 7.95 11.47
N ARG A 118 10.14 7.70 10.34
CA ARG A 118 10.41 8.73 9.33
C ARG A 118 9.13 9.30 8.73
N TRP A 119 8.12 8.46 8.52
CA TRP A 119 6.83 8.94 8.01
C TRP A 119 6.14 9.85 9.02
N MET A 120 6.20 9.55 10.32
CA MET A 120 5.61 10.37 11.37
C MET A 120 6.13 11.82 11.36
N GLU A 121 7.39 12.04 10.98
CA GLU A 121 7.98 13.38 10.85
C GLU A 121 7.24 14.29 9.86
N GLN A 122 6.47 13.73 8.92
CA GLN A 122 5.65 14.50 7.98
C GLN A 122 4.46 15.20 8.66
N TYR A 123 4.05 14.73 9.84
CA TYR A 123 2.96 15.29 10.63
C TYR A 123 3.43 16.27 11.72
N TYR A 124 4.73 16.56 11.78
CA TYR A 124 5.29 17.47 12.79
C TYR A 124 4.80 18.91 12.61
N ILE A 125 4.34 19.53 13.70
CA ILE A 125 3.81 20.90 13.70
C ILE A 125 4.58 21.88 14.60
N GLY A 126 5.40 21.37 15.53
CA GLY A 126 6.20 22.19 16.45
C GLY A 126 6.61 21.46 17.73
N GLU A 127 7.14 22.21 18.69
CA GLU A 127 7.63 21.69 19.98
C GLU A 127 6.65 22.04 21.11
N LEU A 128 6.74 21.29 22.21
CA LEU A 128 5.99 21.52 23.43
C LEU A 128 6.69 22.59 24.27
N ASP A 129 5.96 23.63 24.67
CA ASP A 129 6.42 24.64 25.63
C ASP A 129 6.42 24.03 27.03
N ARG A 130 7.57 23.51 27.47
CA ARG A 130 7.75 23.07 28.85
C ARG A 130 8.20 24.25 29.68
N ASP A 131 7.35 24.67 30.63
CA ASP A 131 7.68 25.63 31.69
C ASP A 131 8.68 25.04 32.73
N SER A 132 9.67 24.24 32.29
CA SER A 132 10.75 23.76 33.14
C SER A 132 11.82 24.84 33.28
N ALA A 133 11.88 25.44 34.46
CA ALA A 133 12.88 26.45 34.85
C ALA A 133 14.36 26.06 34.57
N GLN A 134 14.64 24.77 34.34
CA GLN A 134 15.97 24.25 33.97
C GLN A 134 16.36 24.57 32.52
N ASP A 135 15.43 24.64 31.57
CA ASP A 135 15.75 24.88 30.14
C ASP A 135 15.98 26.35 29.80
N ARG A 136 15.39 27.26 30.59
CA ARG A 136 15.66 28.70 30.44
C ARG A 136 17.12 29.06 30.75
N GLN A 137 17.80 28.27 31.58
CA GLN A 137 19.19 28.53 31.97
C GLN A 137 20.17 28.03 30.91
N THR A 138 19.93 26.84 30.34
CA THR A 138 20.72 26.27 29.25
C THR A 138 20.59 27.09 27.95
N LEU A 139 19.39 27.59 27.63
CA LEU A 139 19.16 28.48 26.46
C LEU A 139 19.80 29.86 26.62
N ARG A 140 19.89 30.39 27.85
CA ARG A 140 20.47 31.71 28.13
C ARG A 140 22.01 31.67 28.12
N GLU A 141 22.62 30.52 28.42
CA GLU A 141 24.05 30.28 28.25
C GLU A 141 24.43 30.08 26.79
N ARG A 142 23.61 29.35 26.01
CA ARG A 142 23.83 29.15 24.56
C ARG A 142 23.71 30.43 23.71
N ARG A 143 23.10 31.48 24.28
CA ARG A 143 22.97 32.82 23.68
C ARG A 143 24.17 33.74 23.96
N LYS A 144 25.09 33.35 24.86
CA LYS A 144 26.27 34.16 25.24
C LYS A 144 27.58 33.73 24.57
N THR A 145 27.59 32.68 23.76
CA THR A 145 28.79 32.25 23.03
C THR A 145 28.97 33.10 21.76
N PRO A 146 30.15 33.68 21.48
CA PRO A 146 30.32 34.62 20.37
C PRO A 146 30.19 33.95 19.00
N GLU A 147 29.76 34.76 18.03
CA GLU A 147 29.56 34.48 16.61
C GLU A 147 30.82 33.89 15.93
N HIS A 148 30.89 32.57 15.82
CA HIS A 148 31.54 31.94 14.68
C HIS A 148 30.87 30.59 14.44
N MET A 149 30.39 30.37 13.20
CA MET A 149 29.63 29.21 12.72
C MET A 149 28.11 29.26 12.97
N ARG A 150 27.41 30.14 12.23
CA ARG A 150 25.99 29.97 11.89
C ARG A 150 25.71 30.56 10.52
N GLU A 151 26.04 29.81 9.49
CA GLU A 151 25.26 29.77 8.26
C GLU A 151 24.76 28.33 8.13
N GLU A 152 23.56 28.17 7.58
CA GLU A 152 22.71 26.97 7.54
C GLU A 152 21.72 26.84 8.72
N GLU A 153 20.52 26.38 8.38
CA GLU A 153 19.27 26.39 9.15
C GLU A 153 18.53 27.73 9.25
N LEU A 154 17.87 28.15 8.16
CA LEU A 154 16.60 28.88 8.26
C LEU A 154 15.80 28.81 6.95
N SER A 155 14.73 28.01 6.96
CA SER A 155 13.50 28.25 6.20
C SER A 155 12.43 27.25 6.63
N ALA A 156 11.58 27.62 7.60
CA ALA A 156 10.46 26.82 8.10
C ALA A 156 9.10 27.46 7.75
N ALA A 157 8.79 27.57 6.46
CA ALA A 157 7.43 27.83 5.95
C ALA A 157 7.02 26.81 4.87
N SER A 158 6.17 25.84 5.22
CA SER A 158 5.06 25.26 4.43
C SER A 158 4.61 23.95 5.08
N LEU A 159 3.31 23.83 5.38
CA LEU A 159 2.66 22.55 5.68
C LEU A 159 2.79 21.61 4.47
N CYS A 160 2.84 20.30 4.76
CA CYS A 160 3.44 19.23 3.95
C CYS A 160 4.97 19.28 4.00
N SER A 161 5.59 18.20 4.51
CA SER A 161 7.05 17.98 4.56
C SER A 161 7.80 18.81 3.51
N LYS A 162 8.60 19.77 3.98
CA LYS A 162 9.50 20.53 3.12
C LYS A 162 10.40 19.54 2.40
N VAL A 163 10.47 19.72 1.07
CA VAL A 163 11.57 19.24 0.25
C VAL A 163 12.82 19.85 0.88
N ASP A 164 13.70 19.02 1.43
CA ASP A 164 15.06 19.45 1.70
C ASP A 164 15.85 19.22 0.40
N PRO A 165 16.16 20.27 -0.38
CA PRO A 165 16.77 20.11 -1.70
C PRO A 165 18.13 19.41 -1.68
N GLU A 166 18.78 19.33 -0.51
CA GLU A 166 20.09 18.71 -0.35
C GLU A 166 20.01 17.22 0.01
N THR A 167 18.90 16.75 0.60
CA THR A 167 18.69 15.33 0.95
C THR A 167 17.68 14.62 0.06
N ASP A 168 16.76 15.35 -0.57
CA ASP A 168 15.78 14.78 -1.49
C ASP A 168 16.41 14.49 -2.85
N LEU A 169 16.45 13.22 -3.22
CA LEU A 169 17.11 12.77 -4.46
C LEU A 169 16.37 13.17 -5.74
N VAL A 170 15.17 13.75 -5.62
CA VAL A 170 14.34 14.22 -6.72
C VAL A 170 13.76 15.60 -6.40
N ASP A 171 13.51 16.37 -7.45
CA ASP A 171 12.79 17.63 -7.36
C ASP A 171 11.27 17.37 -7.44
N TRP A 172 10.58 17.57 -6.32
CA TRP A 172 9.14 17.34 -6.18
C TRP A 172 8.27 18.40 -6.87
N GLU A 173 8.84 19.56 -7.24
CA GLU A 173 8.11 20.57 -8.02
C GLU A 173 8.06 20.18 -9.51
N LYS A 174 8.98 19.32 -9.93
CA LYS A 174 9.08 18.81 -11.30
C LYS A 174 8.42 17.44 -11.46
N PRO A 175 8.03 17.07 -12.70
CA PRO A 175 7.46 15.75 -12.98
C PRO A 175 8.46 14.62 -12.68
N LEU A 176 8.04 13.59 -11.95
CA LEU A 176 8.92 12.52 -11.49
C LEU A 176 9.25 11.48 -12.56
N ALA A 177 8.40 11.26 -13.56
CA ALA A 177 8.59 10.19 -14.55
C ALA A 177 9.94 10.30 -15.28
N TRP A 178 10.43 11.53 -15.50
CA TRP A 178 11.70 11.79 -16.17
C TRP A 178 12.91 11.87 -15.23
N GLN A 179 12.68 11.95 -13.92
CA GLN A 179 13.72 12.08 -12.90
C GLN A 179 14.15 10.74 -12.34
N VAL A 180 13.20 9.86 -12.03
CA VAL A 180 13.44 8.63 -11.25
C VAL A 180 14.44 7.69 -11.90
N GLY A 181 14.50 7.62 -13.23
CA GLY A 181 15.45 6.79 -13.95
C GLY A 181 16.92 7.20 -13.73
N HIS A 182 17.19 8.44 -13.31
CA HIS A 182 18.54 8.92 -13.00
C HIS A 182 19.01 8.56 -11.59
N LEU A 183 18.14 8.01 -10.73
CA LEU A 183 18.48 7.65 -9.34
C LEU A 183 19.46 6.48 -9.25
N GLY A 184 19.52 5.64 -10.28
CA GLY A 184 20.43 4.51 -10.37
C GLY A 184 20.41 3.61 -9.13
N GLU A 185 21.54 3.46 -8.46
CA GLU A 185 21.69 2.60 -7.27
C GLU A 185 20.84 3.07 -6.08
N LYS A 186 20.52 4.37 -6.00
CA LYS A 186 19.74 4.94 -4.90
C LYS A 186 18.23 4.68 -5.06
N TYR A 187 17.80 4.23 -6.23
CA TYR A 187 16.39 4.04 -6.56
C TYR A 187 15.66 3.07 -5.63
N ASP A 188 16.22 1.86 -5.42
CA ASP A 188 15.59 0.80 -4.61
C ASP A 188 15.34 1.30 -3.18
N THR A 189 16.28 2.02 -2.60
CA THR A 189 16.10 2.59 -1.25
C THR A 189 15.11 3.75 -1.24
N TRP A 190 15.14 4.62 -2.25
CA TRP A 190 14.32 5.82 -2.31
C TRP A 190 12.83 5.54 -2.55
N VAL A 191 12.52 4.59 -3.45
CA VAL A 191 11.13 4.25 -3.83
C VAL A 191 10.37 3.58 -2.69
N HIS A 192 11.09 2.87 -1.84
CA HIS A 192 10.61 2.11 -0.70
C HIS A 192 10.61 2.90 0.62
N GLN A 193 10.87 4.21 0.54
CA GLN A 193 10.70 5.17 1.63
C GLN A 193 9.43 5.96 1.38
N PRO A 194 8.31 5.55 1.99
CA PRO A 194 7.02 6.12 1.63
C PRO A 194 6.93 7.60 2.05
N VAL A 195 6.17 8.43 1.32
CA VAL A 195 5.85 9.83 1.62
C VAL A 195 4.34 10.11 1.51
N ASP A 196 3.83 11.06 2.31
CA ASP A 196 2.44 11.53 2.30
C ASP A 196 2.32 12.82 1.48
N ARG A 197 2.52 12.70 0.16
CA ARG A 197 2.38 13.83 -0.75
C ARG A 197 1.92 13.42 -2.14
N PRO A 198 1.18 14.29 -2.83
CA PRO A 198 0.77 14.03 -4.20
C PRO A 198 2.00 13.97 -5.11
N ILE A 199 2.03 12.98 -5.99
CA ILE A 199 3.06 12.86 -7.02
C ILE A 199 2.56 13.54 -8.30
N ARG A 200 3.47 14.23 -9.01
CA ARG A 200 3.24 14.63 -10.40
C ARG A 200 4.12 13.78 -11.32
N LEU A 201 3.53 13.09 -12.28
CA LEU A 201 4.27 12.20 -13.18
C LEU A 201 4.67 12.91 -14.46
N PHE A 202 3.75 13.70 -15.05
CA PHE A 202 3.97 14.37 -16.32
C PHE A 202 3.77 15.89 -16.23
N GLN A 203 4.49 16.63 -17.09
CA GLN A 203 4.33 18.07 -17.19
C GLN A 203 2.99 18.43 -17.85
N SER A 204 2.63 17.72 -18.93
CA SER A 204 1.39 17.92 -19.68
C SER A 204 0.17 17.60 -18.81
N PRO A 205 -0.81 18.52 -18.68
CA PRO A 205 -2.04 18.27 -17.92
C PRO A 205 -2.83 17.07 -18.43
N LEU A 206 -2.83 16.83 -19.75
CA LEU A 206 -3.54 15.70 -20.35
C LEU A 206 -2.90 14.36 -19.97
N MET A 207 -1.58 14.27 -20.09
CA MET A 207 -0.83 13.07 -19.70
C MET A 207 -0.91 12.84 -18.19
N GLU A 208 -0.87 13.90 -17.40
CA GLU A 208 -1.03 13.80 -15.95
C GLU A 208 -2.44 13.30 -15.58
N ALA A 209 -3.48 13.80 -16.24
CA ALA A 209 -4.85 13.35 -16.03
C ALA A 209 -5.04 11.87 -16.37
N SER A 210 -4.38 11.35 -17.42
CA SER A 210 -4.48 9.92 -17.77
C SER A 210 -3.77 8.99 -16.78
N THR A 211 -2.92 9.52 -15.90
CA THR A 211 -2.34 8.75 -14.78
C THR A 211 -3.23 8.64 -13.56
N LYS A 212 -4.28 9.47 -13.48
CA LYS A 212 -5.16 9.54 -12.31
C LYS A 212 -6.40 8.69 -12.55
N THR A 213 -6.51 7.60 -11.79
CA THR A 213 -7.62 6.67 -11.86
C THR A 213 -8.33 6.60 -10.51
N SER A 214 -9.60 7.02 -10.48
CA SER A 214 -10.43 6.81 -9.29
C SER A 214 -10.83 5.34 -9.16
N TRP A 215 -10.98 4.85 -7.93
CA TRP A 215 -11.28 3.44 -7.65
C TRP A 215 -12.47 2.90 -8.44
N TYR A 216 -13.54 3.68 -8.60
CA TYR A 216 -14.76 3.25 -9.29
C TYR A 216 -14.59 3.06 -10.80
N MET A 217 -13.50 3.57 -11.40
CA MET A 217 -13.24 3.41 -12.84
C MET A 217 -13.00 1.93 -13.20
N VAL A 218 -12.38 1.16 -12.31
CA VAL A 218 -12.12 -0.27 -12.51
C VAL A 218 -13.44 -1.05 -12.64
N PRO A 219 -14.35 -1.07 -11.64
CA PRO A 219 -15.61 -1.77 -11.79
C PRO A 219 -16.50 -1.17 -12.88
N MET A 220 -16.48 0.15 -13.10
CA MET A 220 -17.27 0.80 -14.15
C MET A 220 -16.88 0.32 -15.56
N VAL A 221 -15.59 0.11 -15.83
CA VAL A 221 -15.11 -0.38 -17.14
C VAL A 221 -15.26 -1.89 -17.25
N TRP A 222 -14.84 -2.63 -16.23
CA TRP A 222 -14.66 -4.08 -16.34
C TRP A 222 -15.90 -4.89 -15.97
N MET A 223 -16.76 -4.44 -15.05
CA MET A 223 -17.94 -5.22 -14.65
C MET A 223 -18.98 -5.37 -15.76
N PRO A 224 -19.30 -4.34 -16.57
CA PRO A 224 -20.18 -4.52 -17.73
C PRO A 224 -19.65 -5.60 -18.69
N LEU A 225 -18.32 -5.62 -18.91
CA LEU A 225 -17.67 -6.64 -19.73
C LEU A 225 -17.76 -8.03 -19.09
N VAL A 226 -17.54 -8.13 -17.77
CA VAL A 226 -17.71 -9.39 -17.01
C VAL A 226 -19.13 -9.92 -17.14
N PHE A 227 -20.16 -9.07 -16.98
CA PHE A 227 -21.55 -9.50 -17.09
C PHE A 227 -21.91 -9.94 -18.52
N TYR A 228 -21.53 -9.14 -19.52
CA TYR A 228 -21.78 -9.45 -20.92
C TYR A 228 -21.10 -10.76 -21.34
N LEU A 229 -19.80 -10.93 -21.04
CA LEU A 229 -19.06 -12.13 -21.40
C LEU A 229 -19.54 -13.35 -20.63
N SER A 230 -19.95 -13.20 -19.36
CA SER A 230 -20.54 -14.29 -18.58
C SER A 230 -21.85 -14.78 -19.21
N TRP A 231 -22.73 -13.85 -19.58
CA TRP A 231 -23.96 -14.18 -20.31
C TRP A 231 -23.65 -14.84 -21.67
N TYR A 232 -22.69 -14.30 -22.43
CA TYR A 232 -22.27 -14.88 -23.70
C TYR A 232 -21.77 -16.32 -23.54
N CYS A 233 -20.85 -16.57 -22.60
CA CYS A 233 -20.31 -17.90 -22.32
C CYS A 233 -21.40 -18.90 -21.94
N TYR A 234 -22.35 -18.49 -21.08
CA TYR A 234 -23.45 -19.34 -20.66
C TYR A 234 -24.32 -19.75 -21.86
N ASN A 235 -24.66 -18.82 -22.74
CA ASN A 235 -25.48 -19.11 -23.93
C ASN A 235 -24.72 -19.97 -24.95
N THR A 236 -23.43 -19.72 -25.17
CA THR A 236 -22.61 -20.55 -26.07
C THR A 236 -22.49 -21.98 -25.56
N LEU A 237 -22.31 -22.19 -24.25
CA LEU A 237 -22.32 -23.53 -23.66
C LEU A 237 -23.72 -24.17 -23.69
N ALA A 238 -24.79 -23.38 -23.63
CA ALA A 238 -26.17 -23.87 -23.71
C ALA A 238 -26.55 -24.38 -25.11
N GLN A 239 -25.80 -24.02 -26.15
CA GLN A 239 -25.98 -24.57 -27.50
C GLN A 239 -25.49 -26.02 -27.62
N GLU A 240 -24.80 -26.56 -26.61
CA GLU A 240 -24.36 -27.97 -26.57
C GLU A 240 -23.47 -28.39 -27.75
N GLN A 241 -22.70 -27.44 -28.30
CA GLN A 241 -21.74 -27.69 -29.38
C GLN A 241 -20.28 -27.70 -28.90
N THR A 242 -20.02 -27.25 -27.67
CA THR A 242 -18.65 -27.13 -27.15
C THR A 242 -18.13 -28.49 -26.71
N ARG A 243 -17.11 -29.00 -27.41
CA ARG A 243 -16.40 -30.23 -27.07
C ARG A 243 -14.98 -29.94 -26.63
N VAL A 244 -14.54 -30.62 -25.58
CA VAL A 244 -13.14 -30.65 -25.16
C VAL A 244 -12.54 -31.98 -25.58
N PHE A 245 -11.43 -31.93 -26.29
CA PHE A 245 -10.72 -33.11 -26.79
C PHE A 245 -9.58 -33.44 -25.83
N LEU A 246 -9.59 -34.66 -25.28
CA LEU A 246 -8.47 -35.21 -24.49
C LEU A 246 -7.44 -35.90 -25.40
N THR A 247 -7.94 -36.61 -26.41
CA THR A 247 -7.16 -37.21 -27.49
C THR A 247 -7.94 -37.07 -28.81
N THR A 248 -7.37 -37.52 -29.94
CA THR A 248 -8.07 -37.52 -31.24
C THR A 248 -9.36 -38.33 -31.24
N GLU A 249 -9.53 -39.25 -30.28
CA GLU A 249 -10.68 -40.16 -30.22
C GLU A 249 -11.63 -39.89 -29.06
N TYR A 250 -11.14 -39.28 -27.96
CA TYR A 250 -11.94 -39.01 -26.77
C TYR A 250 -12.25 -37.52 -26.65
N SER A 251 -13.53 -37.19 -26.83
CA SER A 251 -14.08 -35.86 -26.55
C SER A 251 -15.29 -35.96 -25.63
N PHE A 252 -15.44 -34.99 -24.73
CA PHE A 252 -16.63 -34.85 -23.91
C PHE A 252 -17.32 -33.52 -24.18
N LEU A 253 -18.64 -33.55 -24.11
CA LEU A 253 -19.48 -32.38 -24.26
C LEU A 253 -19.46 -31.56 -22.98
N VAL A 254 -19.24 -30.25 -23.10
CA VAL A 254 -19.27 -29.33 -21.97
C VAL A 254 -20.67 -28.73 -21.84
N HIS A 255 -21.38 -29.11 -20.79
CA HIS A 255 -22.72 -28.60 -20.51
C HIS A 255 -22.67 -27.18 -19.89
N LYS A 256 -23.70 -26.36 -20.10
CA LYS A 256 -23.81 -24.99 -19.54
C LYS A 256 -23.63 -24.89 -18.03
N TYR A 257 -23.94 -25.96 -17.28
CA TYR A 257 -23.76 -26.01 -15.82
C TYR A 257 -22.28 -26.08 -15.39
N ALA A 258 -21.35 -26.31 -16.33
CA ALA A 258 -19.92 -26.20 -16.08
C ALA A 258 -19.43 -24.74 -16.03
N PHE A 259 -20.23 -23.77 -16.50
CA PHE A 259 -19.83 -22.36 -16.52
C PHE A 259 -19.38 -21.83 -15.14
N PRO A 260 -20.15 -21.98 -14.04
CA PRO A 260 -19.73 -21.48 -12.73
C PRO A 260 -18.41 -22.10 -12.25
N LEU A 261 -18.15 -23.37 -12.59
CA LEU A 261 -16.90 -24.04 -12.24
C LEU A 261 -15.70 -23.39 -12.95
N PHE A 262 -15.79 -23.18 -14.27
CA PHE A 262 -14.73 -22.49 -15.01
C PHE A 262 -14.57 -21.04 -14.59
N PHE A 263 -15.67 -20.36 -14.28
CA PHE A 263 -15.62 -18.99 -13.76
C PHE A 263 -14.84 -18.91 -12.45
N VAL A 264 -15.17 -19.77 -11.47
CA VAL A 264 -14.46 -19.83 -10.18
C VAL A 264 -13.01 -20.29 -10.36
N LEU A 265 -12.74 -21.23 -11.26
CA LEU A 265 -11.37 -21.63 -11.60
C LEU A 265 -10.59 -20.45 -12.21
N GLY A 266 -11.22 -19.64 -13.05
CA GLY A 266 -10.64 -18.41 -13.59
C GLY A 266 -10.29 -17.40 -12.48
N MET A 267 -11.21 -17.16 -11.54
CA MET A 267 -10.94 -16.31 -10.37
C MET A 267 -9.78 -16.85 -9.52
N PHE A 268 -9.72 -18.18 -9.36
CA PHE A 268 -8.63 -18.83 -8.66
C PHE A 268 -7.28 -18.69 -9.38
N LEU A 269 -7.25 -18.90 -10.70
CA LEU A 269 -6.06 -18.70 -11.53
C LEU A 269 -5.57 -17.25 -11.50
N TRP A 270 -6.49 -16.28 -11.42
CA TRP A 270 -6.12 -14.89 -11.21
C TRP A 270 -5.28 -14.71 -9.95
N SER A 271 -5.61 -15.35 -8.82
CA SER A 271 -4.80 -15.22 -7.59
C SER A 271 -3.35 -15.68 -7.76
N PHE A 272 -3.09 -16.65 -8.64
CA PHE A 272 -1.73 -17.07 -9.00
C PHE A 272 -1.03 -16.07 -9.92
N ILE A 273 -1.76 -15.52 -10.89
CA ILE A 273 -1.26 -14.47 -11.79
C ILE A 273 -0.92 -13.20 -11.00
N GLU A 274 -1.82 -12.76 -10.12
CA GLU A 274 -1.65 -11.66 -9.17
C GLU A 274 -0.34 -11.84 -8.38
N TYR A 275 -0.11 -13.05 -7.85
CA TYR A 275 1.13 -13.37 -7.14
C TYR A 275 2.37 -13.22 -8.02
N CYS A 276 2.34 -13.78 -9.23
CA CYS A 276 3.46 -13.72 -10.14
C CYS A 276 3.76 -12.28 -10.58
N ILE A 277 2.74 -11.50 -10.91
CA ILE A 277 2.88 -10.10 -11.32
C ILE A 277 3.39 -9.28 -10.13
N HIS A 278 2.78 -9.38 -8.95
CA HIS A 278 3.19 -8.60 -7.80
C HIS A 278 4.64 -8.92 -7.38
N ARG A 279 4.98 -10.21 -7.30
CA ARG A 279 6.31 -10.64 -6.85
C ARG A 279 7.41 -10.41 -7.88
N PHE A 280 7.20 -10.77 -9.13
CA PHE A 280 8.27 -10.80 -10.14
C PHE A 280 8.29 -9.57 -11.06
N VAL A 281 7.14 -8.90 -11.25
CA VAL A 281 7.05 -7.69 -12.09
C VAL A 281 7.04 -6.44 -11.22
N PHE A 282 6.11 -6.33 -10.29
CA PHE A 282 5.95 -5.12 -9.46
C PHE A 282 7.04 -4.94 -8.41
N HIS A 283 7.68 -6.02 -7.96
CA HIS A 283 8.84 -5.99 -7.06
C HIS A 283 10.16 -6.43 -7.75
N MET A 284 10.24 -6.28 -9.07
CA MET A 284 11.50 -6.48 -9.79
C MET A 284 12.58 -5.51 -9.26
N ARG A 285 13.85 -5.93 -9.27
CA ARG A 285 14.97 -5.01 -9.06
C ARG A 285 15.49 -4.54 -10.41
N PRO A 286 15.14 -3.33 -10.88
CA PRO A 286 15.71 -2.82 -12.11
C PRO A 286 17.23 -2.65 -11.94
N PRO A 287 18.07 -3.00 -12.94
CA PRO A 287 19.50 -2.72 -12.89
C PRO A 287 19.75 -1.22 -12.80
N ALA A 288 20.66 -0.81 -11.93
CA ALA A 288 20.95 0.60 -11.63
C ALA A 288 21.38 1.44 -12.85
N HIS A 289 21.94 0.80 -13.88
CA HIS A 289 22.36 1.47 -15.11
C HIS A 289 21.22 1.67 -16.12
N ASN A 290 20.05 1.06 -15.91
CA ASN A 290 18.96 1.09 -16.87
C ASN A 290 17.88 2.10 -16.48
N TYR A 291 18.04 3.32 -16.99
CA TYR A 291 17.09 4.42 -16.83
C TYR A 291 15.63 4.01 -17.11
N TYR A 292 15.38 3.37 -18.24
CA TYR A 292 14.01 3.06 -18.69
C TYR A 292 13.34 2.02 -17.81
N LEU A 293 14.07 0.99 -17.37
CA LEU A 293 13.48 -0.05 -16.53
C LEU A 293 13.17 0.47 -15.13
N ILE A 294 14.01 1.38 -14.59
CA ILE A 294 13.71 2.09 -13.34
C ILE A 294 12.42 2.91 -13.49
N THR A 295 12.29 3.68 -14.58
CA THR A 295 11.08 4.47 -14.85
C THR A 295 9.84 3.59 -15.01
N ILE A 296 9.93 2.48 -15.74
CA ILE A 296 8.81 1.54 -15.92
C ILE A 296 8.40 0.93 -14.57
N HIS A 297 9.35 0.46 -13.76
CA HIS A 297 9.05 -0.07 -12.43
C HIS A 297 8.36 0.98 -11.55
N PHE A 298 8.83 2.24 -11.59
CA PHE A 298 8.19 3.34 -10.87
C PHE A 298 6.74 3.55 -11.31
N LEU A 299 6.48 3.57 -12.61
CA LEU A 299 5.13 3.76 -13.15
C LEU A 299 4.21 2.56 -12.87
N LEU A 300 4.72 1.34 -12.82
CA LEU A 300 3.91 0.15 -12.58
C LEU A 300 3.51 -0.01 -11.11
N HIS A 301 4.45 0.17 -10.18
CA HIS A 301 4.18 -0.07 -8.75
C HIS A 301 5.02 0.79 -7.80
N GLY A 302 6.20 1.26 -8.21
CA GLY A 302 7.06 2.07 -7.34
C GLY A 302 6.40 3.37 -6.86
N GLN A 303 5.58 4.03 -7.68
CA GLN A 303 4.81 5.21 -7.28
C GLN A 303 3.85 4.93 -6.12
N HIS A 304 3.32 3.70 -6.06
CA HIS A 304 2.39 3.28 -5.02
C HIS A 304 3.12 3.01 -3.70
N HIS A 305 4.29 2.37 -3.72
CA HIS A 305 5.15 2.28 -2.52
C HIS A 305 5.66 3.63 -2.06
N LYS A 306 5.92 4.54 -3.02
CA LYS A 306 6.41 5.88 -2.71
C LYS A 306 5.31 6.76 -2.12
N SER A 307 4.09 6.74 -2.66
CA SER A 307 2.94 7.49 -2.14
C SER A 307 1.73 6.57 -1.98
N PRO A 308 1.70 5.74 -0.92
CA PRO A 308 0.67 4.71 -0.71
C PRO A 308 -0.73 5.27 -0.49
N PHE A 309 -0.85 6.56 -0.18
CA PHE A 309 -2.11 7.25 0.08
C PHE A 309 -2.47 8.29 -1.00
N ASP A 310 -1.85 8.22 -2.18
CA ASP A 310 -2.40 8.88 -3.37
C ASP A 310 -3.58 8.06 -3.93
N GLY A 311 -4.81 8.46 -3.56
CA GLY A 311 -6.03 7.75 -3.92
C GLY A 311 -6.33 7.71 -5.41
N SER A 312 -5.64 8.54 -6.20
CA SER A 312 -5.76 8.57 -7.66
C SER A 312 -4.74 7.67 -8.37
N ARG A 313 -3.80 7.06 -7.64
CA ARG A 313 -2.68 6.27 -8.20
C ARG A 313 -2.48 4.92 -7.52
N LEU A 314 -3.56 4.40 -6.95
CA LEU A 314 -3.57 3.09 -6.31
C LEU A 314 -4.02 2.00 -7.28
N VAL A 315 -5.19 2.19 -7.89
CA VAL A 315 -5.79 1.20 -8.79
C VAL A 315 -5.12 1.21 -10.16
N PHE A 316 -5.10 0.08 -10.84
CA PHE A 316 -4.42 0.00 -12.13
C PHE A 316 -5.26 0.66 -13.24
N PRO A 317 -4.74 1.68 -13.97
CA PRO A 317 -5.54 2.42 -14.94
C PRO A 317 -6.11 1.50 -16.04
N PRO A 318 -7.44 1.50 -16.32
CA PRO A 318 -8.03 0.59 -17.30
C PRO A 318 -7.42 0.69 -18.71
N GLY A 319 -7.02 1.89 -19.13
CA GLY A 319 -6.34 2.10 -20.41
C GLY A 319 -5.00 1.37 -20.49
N LEU A 320 -4.20 1.37 -19.41
CA LEU A 320 -2.95 0.63 -19.34
C LEU A 320 -3.15 -0.87 -19.08
N ALA A 321 -4.23 -1.24 -18.40
CA ALA A 321 -4.61 -2.64 -18.20
C ALA A 321 -5.07 -3.31 -19.50
N SER A 322 -5.70 -2.56 -20.41
CA SER A 322 -6.34 -3.11 -21.62
C SER A 322 -5.40 -3.93 -22.51
N PRO A 323 -4.17 -3.48 -22.86
CA PRO A 323 -3.23 -4.31 -23.61
C PRO A 323 -2.83 -5.60 -22.89
N VAL A 324 -2.65 -5.56 -21.56
CA VAL A 324 -2.30 -6.74 -20.76
C VAL A 324 -3.45 -7.74 -20.72
N VAL A 325 -4.67 -7.25 -20.44
CA VAL A 325 -5.91 -8.04 -20.46
C VAL A 325 -6.16 -8.62 -21.85
N GLY A 326 -5.95 -7.83 -22.91
CA GLY A 326 -6.03 -8.29 -24.30
C GLY A 326 -5.02 -9.38 -24.63
N GLY A 327 -3.79 -9.27 -24.13
CA GLY A 327 -2.77 -10.32 -24.24
C GLY A 327 -3.20 -11.63 -23.58
N PHE A 328 -3.73 -11.58 -22.36
CA PHE A 328 -4.27 -12.76 -21.69
C PHE A 328 -5.49 -13.36 -22.42
N TYR A 329 -6.37 -12.52 -22.95
CA TYR A 329 -7.49 -12.95 -23.79
C TYR A 329 -7.00 -13.74 -25.01
N LEU A 330 -6.05 -13.18 -25.77
CA LEU A 330 -5.49 -13.84 -26.95
C LEU A 330 -4.80 -15.15 -26.59
N LEU A 331 -4.03 -15.18 -25.50
CA LEU A 331 -3.37 -16.40 -25.01
C LEU A 331 -4.40 -17.49 -24.69
N ILE A 332 -5.44 -17.17 -23.93
CA ILE A 332 -6.48 -18.13 -23.55
C ILE A 332 -7.25 -18.65 -24.76
N ARG A 333 -7.48 -17.81 -25.78
CA ARG A 333 -8.12 -18.23 -27.04
C ARG A 333 -7.28 -19.22 -27.85
N GLN A 334 -5.96 -19.24 -27.66
CA GLN A 334 -5.07 -20.23 -28.29
C GLN A 334 -5.00 -21.54 -27.50
N LEU A 335 -5.13 -21.48 -26.17
CA LEU A 335 -4.95 -22.65 -25.31
C LEU A 335 -6.22 -23.50 -25.14
N PHE A 336 -7.40 -22.89 -25.27
CA PHE A 336 -8.67 -23.55 -24.95
C PHE A 336 -9.73 -23.34 -26.04
N PRO A 337 -10.70 -24.27 -26.17
CA PRO A 337 -11.92 -24.04 -26.95
C PRO A 337 -12.62 -22.77 -26.49
N GLU A 338 -13.25 -22.07 -27.43
CA GLU A 338 -13.77 -20.71 -27.24
C GLU A 338 -14.57 -20.52 -25.95
N ALA A 339 -15.61 -21.33 -25.75
CA ALA A 339 -16.50 -21.18 -24.60
C ALA A 339 -15.81 -21.49 -23.26
N VAL A 340 -14.90 -22.48 -23.24
CA VAL A 340 -14.14 -22.85 -22.03
C VAL A 340 -13.11 -21.78 -21.70
N GLY A 341 -12.32 -21.36 -22.70
CA GLY A 341 -11.32 -20.31 -22.54
C GLY A 341 -11.94 -19.00 -22.10
N LEU A 342 -13.00 -18.55 -22.77
CA LEU A 342 -13.72 -17.33 -22.38
C LEU A 342 -14.30 -17.42 -20.96
N SER A 343 -14.79 -18.58 -20.53
CA SER A 343 -15.29 -18.79 -19.17
C SER A 343 -14.19 -18.65 -18.11
N LEU A 344 -12.98 -19.18 -18.38
CA LEU A 344 -11.81 -18.99 -17.53
C LEU A 344 -11.36 -17.52 -17.52
N PHE A 345 -11.32 -16.90 -18.70
CA PHE A 345 -10.89 -15.51 -18.87
C PHE A 345 -11.82 -14.54 -18.12
N VAL A 346 -13.14 -14.68 -18.25
CA VAL A 346 -14.09 -13.78 -17.58
C VAL A 346 -14.06 -13.96 -16.05
N GLY A 347 -13.85 -15.20 -15.58
CA GLY A 347 -13.58 -15.48 -14.17
C GLY A 347 -12.30 -14.79 -13.70
N GLY A 348 -11.22 -14.89 -14.48
CA GLY A 348 -9.96 -14.21 -14.18
C GLY A 348 -10.09 -12.68 -14.15
N LEU A 349 -10.83 -12.09 -15.10
CA LEU A 349 -11.12 -10.66 -15.14
C LEU A 349 -11.93 -10.21 -13.92
N CYS A 350 -12.91 -11.01 -13.48
CA CYS A 350 -13.63 -10.75 -12.23
C CYS A 350 -12.70 -10.82 -11.01
N GLY A 351 -11.78 -11.81 -10.98
CA GLY A 351 -10.72 -11.91 -9.99
C GLY A 351 -9.85 -10.65 -9.92
N TYR A 352 -9.46 -10.10 -11.08
CA TYR A 352 -8.73 -8.84 -11.19
C TYR A 352 -9.48 -7.66 -10.57
N VAL A 353 -10.77 -7.49 -10.91
CA VAL A 353 -11.58 -6.42 -10.33
C VAL A 353 -11.69 -6.59 -8.82
N ALA A 354 -11.91 -7.80 -8.32
CA ALA A 354 -11.98 -8.09 -6.90
C ALA A 354 -10.65 -7.76 -6.19
N TYR A 355 -9.51 -8.16 -6.76
CA TYR A 355 -8.18 -7.83 -6.27
C TYR A 355 -7.99 -6.32 -6.12
N ASP A 356 -8.25 -5.55 -7.18
CA ASP A 356 -7.95 -4.11 -7.18
C ASP A 356 -8.87 -3.34 -6.21
N MET A 357 -10.13 -3.79 -6.07
CA MET A 357 -11.06 -3.23 -5.09
C MET A 357 -10.69 -3.58 -3.65
N ILE A 358 -10.21 -4.80 -3.41
CA ILE A 358 -9.71 -5.18 -2.09
C ILE A 358 -8.45 -4.39 -1.78
N HIS A 359 -7.48 -4.32 -2.69
CA HIS A 359 -6.27 -3.54 -2.51
C HIS A 359 -6.58 -2.08 -2.16
N TYR A 360 -7.50 -1.44 -2.89
CA TYR A 360 -7.97 -0.09 -2.56
C TYR A 360 -8.61 -0.02 -1.16
N TYR A 361 -9.48 -0.98 -0.82
CA TYR A 361 -10.12 -1.05 0.49
C TYR A 361 -9.12 -1.28 1.63
N LEU A 362 -8.00 -1.98 1.41
CA LEU A 362 -6.97 -2.17 2.44
C LEU A 362 -6.27 -0.85 2.79
N HIS A 363 -6.12 0.07 1.83
CA HIS A 363 -5.55 1.41 2.09
C HIS A 363 -6.56 2.36 2.76
N TYR A 364 -7.79 2.43 2.24
CA TYR A 364 -8.76 3.47 2.62
C TYR A 364 -9.89 3.00 3.54
N GLY A 365 -10.14 1.69 3.58
CA GLY A 365 -11.17 1.08 4.41
C GLY A 365 -10.78 0.96 5.87
N SER A 366 -11.78 0.83 6.73
CA SER A 366 -11.61 0.57 8.18
C SER A 366 -12.27 -0.76 8.53
N PRO A 367 -11.63 -1.91 8.22
CA PRO A 367 -12.19 -3.22 8.51
C PRO A 367 -12.33 -3.42 10.03
N GLN A 368 -13.38 -4.14 10.44
CA GLN A 368 -13.64 -4.39 11.85
C GLN A 368 -12.52 -5.25 12.47
N LYS A 369 -12.04 -4.86 13.66
CA LYS A 369 -11.01 -5.60 14.40
C LYS A 369 -11.41 -7.06 14.59
N GLY A 370 -10.50 -7.98 14.25
CA GLY A 370 -10.72 -9.44 14.34
C GLY A 370 -11.33 -10.07 13.09
N SER A 371 -11.75 -9.28 12.10
CA SER A 371 -12.18 -9.80 10.79
C SER A 371 -10.99 -10.24 9.92
N TYR A 372 -11.24 -11.09 8.92
CA TYR A 372 -10.25 -11.46 7.90
C TYR A 372 -9.64 -10.24 7.20
N MET A 373 -10.47 -9.27 6.80
CA MET A 373 -10.03 -8.03 6.15
C MET A 373 -9.15 -7.16 7.05
N TYR A 374 -9.35 -7.19 8.37
CA TYR A 374 -8.47 -6.49 9.31
C TYR A 374 -7.08 -7.12 9.36
N GLY A 375 -7.01 -8.46 9.40
CA GLY A 375 -5.75 -9.19 9.30
C GLY A 375 -5.03 -8.91 7.98
N LEU A 376 -5.78 -8.92 6.87
CA LEU A 376 -5.25 -8.62 5.55
C LEU A 376 -4.75 -7.18 5.42
N LYS A 377 -5.46 -6.19 6.00
CA LYS A 377 -4.99 -4.80 6.05
C LYS A 377 -3.70 -4.67 6.83
N ALA A 378 -3.62 -5.26 8.02
CA ALA A 378 -2.41 -5.23 8.83
C ALA A 378 -1.23 -5.86 8.08
N TYR A 379 -1.49 -6.95 7.36
CA TYR A 379 -0.49 -7.62 6.53
C TYR A 379 0.00 -6.74 5.37
N HIS A 380 -0.94 -6.23 4.57
CA HIS A 380 -0.64 -5.40 3.40
C HIS A 380 0.11 -4.11 3.78
N VAL A 381 -0.26 -3.49 4.90
CA VAL A 381 0.46 -2.30 5.33
C VAL A 381 1.86 -2.64 5.86
N LYS A 382 2.05 -3.80 6.49
CA LYS A 382 3.40 -4.28 6.87
C LYS A 382 4.30 -4.51 5.64
N HIS A 383 3.72 -4.92 4.50
CA HIS A 383 4.44 -5.00 3.22
C HIS A 383 4.98 -3.63 2.78
N HIS A 384 4.20 -2.56 2.93
CA HIS A 384 4.64 -1.19 2.64
C HIS A 384 5.76 -0.69 3.56
N PHE A 385 5.65 -0.92 4.88
CA PHE A 385 6.49 -0.24 5.88
C PHE A 385 7.58 -1.06 6.56
N GLU A 386 7.55 -2.39 6.49
CA GLU A 386 8.56 -3.23 7.14
C GLU A 386 9.25 -4.22 6.19
N HIS A 387 8.46 -5.07 5.51
CA HIS A 387 8.97 -6.27 4.84
C HIS A 387 8.47 -6.38 3.40
N GLN A 388 9.01 -5.55 2.51
CA GLN A 388 8.65 -5.51 1.07
C GLN A 388 8.96 -6.81 0.30
N ARG A 389 9.66 -7.76 0.93
CA ARG A 389 10.12 -9.02 0.32
C ARG A 389 9.77 -10.27 1.13
N ALA A 390 9.29 -10.12 2.37
CA ALA A 390 9.07 -11.26 3.25
C ALA A 390 7.59 -11.63 3.34
N ALA A 391 7.04 -12.07 2.22
CA ALA A 391 5.79 -12.82 2.16
C ALA A 391 5.71 -14.09 3.07
N PRO A 392 6.79 -14.86 3.35
CA PRO A 392 6.58 -16.22 3.89
C PRO A 392 6.56 -16.37 5.43
N GLN A 393 7.19 -15.48 6.20
CA GLN A 393 7.66 -15.85 7.55
C GLN A 393 6.64 -15.64 8.69
N LEU A 394 5.62 -14.80 8.51
CA LEU A 394 4.63 -14.52 9.56
C LEU A 394 3.25 -15.16 9.30
N SER A 395 3.01 -15.64 8.08
CA SER A 395 1.73 -16.25 7.69
C SER A 395 1.44 -17.57 8.43
N ALA A 396 2.48 -18.28 8.87
CA ALA A 396 2.36 -19.49 9.70
C ALA A 396 1.68 -19.25 11.06
N ALA A 397 1.67 -18.02 11.58
CA ALA A 397 1.06 -17.70 12.88
C ALA A 397 -0.46 -17.45 12.81
N LEU A 398 -1.02 -17.16 11.63
CA LEU A 398 -2.44 -16.80 11.47
C LEU A 398 -3.29 -17.92 10.85
N ALA A 399 -2.67 -19.02 10.42
CA ALA A 399 -3.35 -20.23 9.92
C ALA A 399 -4.18 -20.99 10.99
N GLY A 400 -4.29 -20.47 12.21
CA GLY A 400 -5.04 -21.09 13.31
C GLY A 400 -6.57 -20.96 13.22
N ASN A 401 -7.13 -20.09 12.38
CA ASN A 401 -8.58 -19.88 12.30
C ASN A 401 -9.10 -20.16 10.90
N GLY A 402 -9.58 -21.39 10.69
CA GLY A 402 -10.18 -21.83 9.43
C GLY A 402 -11.42 -21.03 9.03
N GLY A 403 -11.58 -20.84 7.71
CA GLY A 403 -12.80 -20.38 7.05
C GLY A 403 -12.66 -19.02 6.36
N GLY A 404 -12.66 -19.01 5.01
CA GLY A 404 -12.82 -17.77 4.24
C GLY A 404 -12.35 -17.87 2.79
N ILE A 405 -13.20 -17.42 1.86
CA ILE A 405 -13.12 -17.58 0.41
C ILE A 405 -11.96 -16.79 -0.24
N ILE A 406 -11.39 -17.40 -1.28
CA ILE A 406 -10.51 -16.95 -2.37
C ILE A 406 -10.52 -15.43 -2.62
N VAL A 407 -9.77 -14.60 -1.88
CA VAL A 407 -9.15 -13.37 -2.44
C VAL A 407 -7.92 -12.94 -1.62
N CYS A 408 -6.84 -12.57 -2.34
CA CYS A 408 -5.54 -12.10 -1.87
C CYS A 408 -4.68 -13.12 -1.10
N TRP A 409 -4.18 -14.13 -1.81
CA TRP A 409 -3.13 -15.06 -1.34
C TRP A 409 -1.71 -14.60 -1.72
N VAL A 410 -1.57 -13.41 -2.29
CA VAL A 410 -0.31 -12.91 -2.83
C VAL A 410 0.68 -12.57 -1.74
N ASP A 411 0.14 -12.18 -0.62
CA ASP A 411 0.92 -11.60 0.44
C ASP A 411 1.47 -12.70 1.35
N SER A 412 0.79 -13.84 1.49
CA SER A 412 1.15 -14.90 2.44
C SER A 412 2.08 -16.02 1.93
N GLY A 413 2.33 -16.16 0.62
CA GLY A 413 3.09 -17.31 0.09
C GLY A 413 2.53 -18.70 0.48
N MET A 414 1.32 -18.77 1.06
CA MET A 414 0.74 -19.95 1.72
C MET A 414 0.41 -21.08 0.76
N MET A 415 0.00 -20.75 -0.47
CA MET A 415 -0.48 -21.75 -1.43
C MET A 415 0.60 -22.18 -2.43
N TRP A 416 1.50 -21.27 -2.82
CA TRP A 416 2.50 -21.50 -3.87
C TRP A 416 3.93 -21.54 -3.34
N GLY A 417 4.12 -21.57 -2.01
CA GLY A 417 5.41 -21.53 -1.32
C GLY A 417 6.38 -22.70 -1.59
N GLY A 418 6.05 -23.61 -2.51
CA GLY A 418 6.89 -24.74 -2.93
C GLY A 418 7.69 -24.53 -4.22
N VAL A 419 7.50 -23.43 -4.98
CA VAL A 419 8.03 -23.32 -6.37
C VAL A 419 9.22 -22.34 -6.52
N GLY A 420 9.94 -22.01 -5.44
CA GLY A 420 11.13 -21.13 -5.48
C GLY A 420 12.42 -21.85 -5.05
N PRO A 421 13.62 -21.40 -5.48
CA PRO A 421 14.87 -22.13 -5.27
C PRO A 421 15.15 -22.33 -3.78
N TRP A 422 15.44 -23.57 -3.41
CA TRP A 422 15.87 -24.03 -2.08
C TRP A 422 16.85 -23.06 -1.41
N ALA A 423 16.34 -22.17 -0.57
CA ALA A 423 17.15 -21.42 0.39
C ALA A 423 17.45 -22.36 1.56
N ARG A 424 18.64 -22.97 1.54
CA ARG A 424 19.22 -23.77 2.63
C ARG A 424 18.97 -23.10 3.98
N ARG A 425 18.17 -23.74 4.85
CA ARG A 425 18.20 -23.48 6.29
C ARG A 425 19.61 -23.83 6.79
N ARG A 426 20.45 -22.83 7.08
CA ARG A 426 21.46 -23.02 8.12
C ARG A 426 20.79 -22.70 9.44
N SER A 427 20.30 -23.76 10.09
CA SER A 427 19.96 -23.71 11.50
C SER A 427 21.24 -23.49 12.28
N LEU A 428 21.35 -22.32 12.92
CA LEU A 428 22.25 -22.13 14.05
C LEU A 428 21.69 -22.97 15.21
N LYS A 429 22.10 -24.23 15.30
CA LYS A 429 22.05 -25.03 16.51
C LYS A 429 23.47 -25.50 16.80
N GLY A 430 23.92 -25.16 18.00
CA GLY A 430 25.31 -25.24 18.41
C GLY A 430 25.91 -26.64 18.30
N LYS A 431 27.20 -26.64 18.00
CA LYS A 431 28.14 -27.58 18.59
C LYS A 431 29.24 -26.75 19.22
N GLY A 432 29.22 -26.69 20.55
CA GLY A 432 30.46 -26.52 21.28
C GLY A 432 31.24 -27.81 21.09
N GLU A 433 32.40 -27.72 20.47
CA GLU A 433 33.44 -28.73 20.53
C GLU A 433 34.78 -27.99 20.49
N ALA A 434 35.57 -28.25 21.52
CA ALA A 434 36.80 -27.58 21.85
C ALA A 434 37.87 -27.78 20.77
N GLU A 435 38.47 -26.70 20.28
CA GLU A 435 39.67 -26.76 19.45
C GLU A 435 40.86 -26.20 20.23
N HIS A 436 41.60 -27.12 20.86
CA HIS A 436 42.90 -26.87 21.44
C HIS A 436 43.91 -26.71 20.28
N ARG A 437 44.45 -25.49 20.11
CA ARG A 437 45.61 -25.25 19.23
C ARG A 437 46.78 -26.13 19.67
N ARG A 438 47.32 -26.94 18.75
CA ARG A 438 48.74 -27.32 18.75
C ARG A 438 49.38 -26.76 17.49
N ILE A 439 50.28 -25.80 17.71
CA ILE A 439 51.22 -25.27 16.74
C ILE A 439 52.51 -26.11 16.84
N GLY A 440 53.03 -26.52 15.68
CA GLY A 440 54.47 -26.58 15.41
C GLY A 440 55.26 -27.78 15.92
N GLY A 441 55.89 -28.50 14.99
CA GLY A 441 57.01 -29.39 15.29
C GLY A 441 57.22 -30.48 14.24
N ARG A 442 58.00 -30.20 13.20
CA ARG A 442 58.42 -31.20 12.21
C ARG A 442 59.34 -32.25 12.85
N ARG A 443 59.05 -33.51 12.51
CA ARG A 443 59.96 -34.63 12.23
C ARG A 443 61.46 -34.30 12.24
N LEU A 444 62.26 -35.12 12.94
CA LEU A 444 63.30 -35.97 12.35
C LEU A 444 63.89 -36.97 13.39
N LEU A 445 63.66 -38.26 13.09
CA LEU A 445 64.44 -39.51 13.33
C LEU A 445 65.24 -39.75 14.64
N PRO A 446 65.18 -40.98 15.19
CA PRO A 446 66.19 -41.48 16.13
C PRO A 446 67.21 -42.42 15.44
N ARG A 447 68.50 -42.18 15.69
CA ARG A 447 69.58 -43.20 15.68
C ARG A 447 70.44 -42.90 16.92
N LEU A 448 70.28 -43.70 17.98
CA LEU A 448 71.12 -44.83 18.38
C LEU A 448 72.38 -44.41 19.17
N SER A 449 72.27 -44.64 20.49
CA SER A 449 73.26 -45.15 21.46
C SER A 449 74.68 -44.59 21.55
N GLY A 450 75.07 -44.24 22.79
CA GLY A 450 76.35 -44.68 23.35
C GLY A 450 77.47 -43.63 23.45
N ASP A 451 77.59 -43.07 24.64
CA ASP A 451 78.78 -42.63 25.39
C ASP A 451 80.11 -42.27 24.70
N VAL A 452 80.49 -41.01 24.94
CA VAL A 452 81.78 -40.49 25.44
C VAL A 452 83.08 -40.91 24.73
N LEU A 453 83.62 -39.98 23.93
CA LEU A 453 84.90 -39.28 24.17
C LEU A 453 84.99 -38.01 23.30
#